data_AF-A5PCN1-F1
#
_entry.id   AF-A5PCN1-F1
#
_cell.length_a   1.000
_cell.length_b   1.000
_cell.length_c   1.000
_cell.angle_alpha   90.00
_cell.angle_beta   90.00
_cell.angle_gamma   90.00
#
_symmetry.space_group_name_H-M   'P 1'
#
loop_
_entity.id
_entity.type
_entity.pdbx_description
1 polymer ?
#
loop_
_entity_poly.entity_id
_entity_poly.type
_entity_poly.pdbx_seq_one_letter_code
_entity_poly.pdbx_strand_id
1 'polypeptide(L)'
;MNRLTLATATALMLSGLAACSQETQDDAARTADLAGDDIEANAAVVGEALEDGAKDAAGAVSEGAANLERNIEEGDTETPGPAPITGQDLNKDREDPAE
;
A
#
# COMPACT_ATOMS: atom_id res chain seq x y z
N MET A 1 21.27 -2.11 24.18
CA MET A 1 22.10 -3.26 23.76
C MET A 1 21.12 -4.34 23.29
N ASN A 2 20.90 -4.50 21.97
CA ASN A 2 20.04 -5.58 21.41
C ASN A 2 20.12 -5.66 19.87
N ARG A 3 21.31 -5.53 19.28
CA ARG A 3 21.48 -5.53 17.80
C ARG A 3 22.58 -6.46 17.28
N LEU A 4 23.05 -7.40 18.09
CA LEU A 4 24.29 -8.15 17.80
C LEU A 4 24.14 -9.68 17.79
N THR A 5 22.93 -10.20 17.60
CA THR A 5 22.66 -11.65 17.65
C THR A 5 22.15 -12.27 16.35
N LEU A 6 22.22 -11.57 15.21
CA LEU A 6 21.71 -12.08 13.93
C LEU A 6 22.79 -12.29 12.83
N ALA A 7 24.06 -12.49 13.21
CA ALA A 7 25.17 -12.53 12.25
C ALA A 7 26.03 -13.82 12.30
N THR A 8 25.58 -14.89 12.97
CA THR A 8 26.42 -16.07 13.26
C THR A 8 25.97 -17.38 12.61
N ALA A 9 25.14 -17.35 11.57
CA ALA A 9 24.70 -18.58 10.88
C ALA A 9 25.54 -18.96 9.63
N THR A 10 26.36 -18.06 9.09
CA THR A 10 27.06 -18.29 7.81
C THR A 10 28.50 -18.80 7.93
N ALA A 11 29.09 -18.80 9.12
CA ALA A 11 30.51 -19.12 9.30
C ALA A 11 30.85 -20.63 9.37
N LEU A 12 29.85 -21.50 9.57
CA LEU A 12 30.07 -22.95 9.76
C LEU A 12 30.11 -23.77 8.46
N MET A 13 29.83 -23.16 7.30
CA MET A 13 29.79 -23.86 6.01
C MET A 13 31.15 -23.87 5.27
N LEU A 14 32.12 -23.02 5.66
CA LEU A 14 33.35 -22.84 4.87
C LEU A 14 34.46 -23.88 5.13
N SER A 15 34.30 -24.75 6.14
CA SER A 15 35.30 -25.78 6.49
C SER A 15 35.06 -27.16 5.84
N GLY A 16 34.00 -27.31 5.03
CA GLY A 16 33.63 -28.58 4.38
C GLY A 16 34.00 -28.72 2.89
N LEU A 17 34.47 -27.65 2.23
CA LEU A 17 34.60 -27.60 0.76
C LEU A 17 35.76 -28.44 0.17
N ALA A 18 36.61 -29.08 0.99
CA ALA A 18 37.69 -29.93 0.50
C ALA A 18 37.25 -31.37 0.13
N ALA A 19 35.96 -31.70 0.28
CA ALA A 19 35.42 -33.05 0.01
C ALA A 19 34.36 -33.11 -1.11
N CYS A 20 34.06 -32.00 -1.80
CA CYS A 20 33.09 -32.01 -2.89
C CYS A 20 33.75 -32.58 -4.16
N SER A 21 33.36 -33.79 -4.55
CA SER A 21 33.69 -34.32 -5.88
C SER A 21 33.09 -33.42 -6.97
N GLN A 22 33.57 -33.55 -8.20
CA GLN A 22 32.99 -32.89 -9.38
C GLN A 22 31.47 -33.12 -9.44
N GLU A 23 31.05 -34.35 -9.12
CA GLU A 23 29.65 -34.78 -9.04
C GLU A 23 28.83 -33.94 -8.05
N THR A 24 29.38 -33.65 -6.87
CA THR A 24 28.69 -32.80 -5.88
C THR A 24 28.56 -31.35 -6.34
N GLN A 25 29.53 -30.84 -7.11
CA GLN A 25 29.46 -29.49 -7.67
C GLN A 25 28.43 -29.42 -8.81
N ASP A 26 28.38 -30.42 -9.68
CA ASP A 26 27.43 -30.51 -10.77
C ASP A 26 25.98 -30.67 -10.25
N ASP A 27 25.76 -31.51 -9.23
CA ASP A 27 24.46 -31.64 -8.58
C ASP A 27 24.03 -30.36 -7.86
N ALA A 28 24.97 -29.66 -7.20
CA ALA A 28 24.68 -28.38 -6.57
C ALA A 28 24.31 -27.31 -7.60
N ALA A 29 25.03 -27.23 -8.72
CA ALA A 29 24.71 -26.32 -9.82
C ALA A 29 23.33 -26.61 -10.40
N ARG A 30 23.03 -27.88 -10.68
CA ARG A 30 21.72 -28.29 -11.20
C ARG A 30 20.58 -28.00 -10.23
N THR A 31 20.81 -28.21 -8.93
CA THR A 31 19.84 -27.87 -7.89
C THR A 31 19.60 -26.36 -7.82
N ALA A 32 20.66 -25.56 -7.94
CA ALA A 32 20.55 -24.10 -7.95
C ALA A 32 19.78 -23.60 -9.18
N ASP A 33 20.02 -24.18 -10.35
CA ASP A 33 19.29 -23.84 -11.58
C ASP A 33 17.80 -24.17 -11.45
N LEU A 34 17.46 -25.38 -10.98
CA LEU A 34 16.06 -25.78 -10.77
C LEU A 34 15.36 -24.89 -9.72
N ALA A 35 16.05 -24.56 -8.63
CA ALA A 35 15.52 -23.64 -7.64
C ALA A 35 15.32 -22.23 -8.22
N GLY A 36 16.21 -21.78 -9.11
CA GLY A 36 16.08 -20.53 -9.85
C GLY A 36 14.83 -20.50 -10.74
N ASP A 37 14.63 -21.54 -11.54
CA ASP A 37 13.47 -21.69 -12.42
C ASP A 37 12.16 -21.72 -11.62
N ASP A 38 12.12 -22.45 -10.50
CA ASP A 38 10.96 -22.51 -9.60
C ASP A 38 10.67 -21.14 -8.96
N ILE A 39 11.71 -20.38 -8.58
CA ILE A 39 11.56 -19.02 -8.05
C ILE A 39 11.00 -18.08 -9.11
N GLU A 40 11.52 -18.15 -10.34
CA GLU A 40 11.06 -17.31 -11.45
C GLU A 40 9.58 -17.57 -11.78
N ALA A 41 9.19 -18.84 -11.90
CA ALA A 41 7.80 -19.22 -12.15
C ALA A 41 6.85 -18.73 -11.05
N ASN A 42 7.24 -18.89 -9.78
CA ASN A 42 6.43 -18.42 -8.66
C ASN A 42 6.38 -16.88 -8.58
N ALA A 43 7.49 -16.19 -8.89
CA ALA A 43 7.54 -14.73 -8.90
C ALA A 43 6.60 -14.15 -9.97
N ALA A 44 6.52 -14.77 -11.14
CA ALA A 44 5.60 -14.37 -12.20
C ALA A 44 4.13 -14.45 -11.74
N VAL A 45 3.72 -15.58 -11.15
CA VAL A 45 2.36 -15.79 -10.64
C VAL A 45 2.01 -14.82 -9.52
N VAL A 46 2.92 -14.60 -8.57
CA VAL A 46 2.71 -13.64 -7.47
C VAL A 46 2.62 -12.21 -8.01
N GLY A 47 3.45 -11.87 -9.00
CA GLY A 47 3.40 -10.55 -9.65
C GLY A 47 2.05 -10.28 -10.31
N GLU A 48 1.53 -11.24 -11.08
CA GLU A 48 0.22 -11.14 -11.73
C GLU A 48 -0.91 -11.00 -10.70
N ALA A 49 -0.91 -11.84 -9.64
CA ALA A 49 -1.92 -11.76 -8.58
C ALA A 49 -1.89 -10.41 -7.84
N LEU A 50 -0.72 -9.83 -7.63
CA LEU A 50 -0.57 -8.50 -7.02
C LEU A 50 -1.11 -7.40 -7.94
N GLU A 51 -0.82 -7.49 -9.25
CA GLU A 51 -1.32 -6.52 -10.23
C GLU A 51 -2.84 -6.55 -10.34
N ASP A 52 -3.43 -7.74 -10.42
CA ASP A 52 -4.88 -7.90 -10.51
C ASP A 52 -5.58 -7.47 -9.21
N GLY A 53 -5.03 -7.85 -8.05
CA GLY A 53 -5.53 -7.37 -6.77
C GLY A 53 -5.46 -5.84 -6.62
N ALA A 54 -4.43 -5.20 -7.17
CA ALA A 54 -4.32 -3.75 -7.17
C ALA A 54 -5.35 -3.09 -8.10
N LYS A 55 -5.62 -3.66 -9.28
CA LYS A 55 -6.67 -3.18 -10.20
C LYS A 55 -8.05 -3.29 -9.56
N ASP A 56 -8.35 -4.43 -8.92
CA ASP A 56 -9.63 -4.66 -8.24
C ASP A 56 -9.84 -3.66 -7.10
N ALA A 57 -8.82 -3.45 -6.28
CA ALA A 57 -8.87 -2.46 -5.19
C ALA A 57 -9.10 -1.03 -5.72
N ALA A 58 -8.39 -0.63 -6.79
CA ALA A 58 -8.56 0.67 -7.41
C ALA A 58 -9.97 0.85 -8.01
N GLY A 59 -10.49 -0.22 -8.64
CA GLY A 59 -11.86 -0.26 -9.16
C GLY A 59 -12.90 -0.06 -8.04
N ALA A 60 -12.79 -0.83 -6.96
CA ALA A 60 -13.71 -0.75 -5.81
C ALA A 60 -13.69 0.63 -5.14
N VAL A 61 -12.51 1.24 -4.99
CA VAL A 61 -12.38 2.61 -4.45
C VAL A 61 -13.05 3.62 -5.37
N SER A 62 -12.83 3.52 -6.68
CA SER A 62 -13.42 4.44 -7.66
C SER A 62 -14.96 4.32 -7.70
N GLU A 63 -15.48 3.09 -7.66
CA GLU A 63 -16.92 2.84 -7.62
C GLU A 63 -17.54 3.34 -6.31
N GLY A 64 -16.87 3.10 -5.17
CA GLY A 64 -17.30 3.63 -3.88
C GLY A 64 -17.34 5.17 -3.85
N ALA A 65 -16.33 5.84 -4.42
CA ALA A 65 -16.29 7.29 -4.53
C ALA A 65 -17.42 7.83 -5.41
N ALA A 66 -17.63 7.23 -6.59
CA ALA A 66 -18.72 7.62 -7.49
C ALA A 66 -20.10 7.38 -6.86
N ASN A 67 -20.28 6.31 -6.10
CA ASN A 67 -21.52 6.04 -5.37
C ASN A 67 -21.75 7.09 -4.26
N LEU A 68 -20.69 7.47 -3.54
CA LEU A 68 -20.76 8.51 -2.52
C LEU A 68 -21.12 9.87 -3.13
N GLU A 69 -20.48 10.24 -4.24
CA GLU A 69 -20.79 11.48 -4.98
C GLU A 69 -22.27 11.53 -5.37
N ARG A 70 -22.79 10.48 -6.00
CA ARG A 70 -24.22 10.42 -6.35
C ARG A 70 -25.14 10.50 -5.14
N ASN A 71 -24.80 9.84 -4.03
CA ASN A 71 -25.60 9.92 -2.81
C ASN A 71 -25.61 11.33 -2.21
N ILE A 72 -24.50 12.07 -2.33
CA ILE A 72 -24.43 13.48 -1.92
C ILE A 72 -25.31 14.33 -2.84
N GLU A 73 -25.18 14.19 -4.16
CA GLU A 73 -25.96 14.95 -5.13
C GLU A 73 -27.48 14.68 -5.02
N GLU A 74 -27.87 13.42 -4.85
CA GLU A 74 -29.27 13.02 -4.67
C GLU A 74 -29.81 13.42 -3.29
N GLY A 75 -28.95 13.49 -2.27
CA GLY A 75 -29.29 13.90 -0.92
C GLY A 75 -29.33 15.42 -0.71
N ASP A 76 -28.55 16.17 -1.48
CA ASP A 76 -28.44 17.64 -1.43
C ASP A 76 -29.57 18.31 -2.22
N THR A 77 -30.80 17.99 -1.82
CA THR A 77 -32.03 18.56 -2.40
C THR A 77 -32.54 19.77 -1.61
N GLU A 78 -31.91 20.08 -0.47
CA GLU A 78 -32.30 21.21 0.35
C GLU A 78 -31.72 22.51 -0.19
N THR A 79 -32.58 23.53 -0.35
CA THR A 79 -32.09 24.89 -0.59
C THR A 79 -31.36 25.35 0.67
N PRO A 80 -30.09 25.80 0.57
CA PRO A 80 -29.37 26.31 1.72
C PRO A 80 -30.21 27.35 2.45
N GLY A 81 -30.44 27.12 3.74
CA GLY A 81 -31.17 28.06 4.58
C GLY A 81 -30.48 29.42 4.62
N PRO A 82 -31.18 30.48 5.07
CA PRO A 82 -30.55 31.78 5.24
C PRO A 82 -29.31 31.63 6.11
N ALA A 83 -28.21 32.25 5.66
CA ALA A 83 -26.95 32.22 6.40
C ALA A 83 -27.18 32.67 7.85
N PRO A 84 -26.52 32.05 8.84
CA PRO A 84 -26.66 32.44 10.22
C PRO A 84 -26.29 33.91 10.41
N ILE A 85 -27.12 34.63 11.17
CA ILE A 85 -26.86 36.04 11.54
C ILE A 85 -25.51 36.10 12.25
N THR A 86 -24.54 36.74 11.60
CA THR A 86 -23.21 36.91 12.18
C THR A 86 -23.21 38.11 13.12
N GLY A 87 -22.23 38.21 14.02
CA GLY A 87 -22.12 39.37 14.92
C GLY A 87 -22.02 40.72 14.19
N GLN A 88 -21.61 40.72 12.91
CA GLN A 88 -21.57 41.90 12.05
C GLN A 88 -22.97 42.34 11.60
N ASP A 89 -23.92 41.40 11.48
CA ASP A 89 -25.30 41.67 11.11
C ASP A 89 -26.12 42.24 12.27
N LEU A 90 -25.74 41.92 13.52
CA LEU A 90 -26.39 42.43 14.73
C LEU A 90 -26.08 43.90 15.06
N ASN A 91 -25.04 44.48 14.43
CA ASN A 91 -24.62 45.85 14.67
C ASN A 91 -24.96 46.82 13.52
N LYS A 92 -25.62 46.34 12.45
CA LYS A 92 -25.99 47.19 11.29
C LYS A 92 -27.01 48.28 11.61
N ASP A 93 -27.84 48.05 12.63
CA ASP A 93 -28.83 49.04 13.09
C ASP A 93 -28.31 49.93 14.24
N ARG A 94 -27.05 49.72 14.67
CA ARG A 94 -26.30 50.64 15.54
C ARG A 94 -25.34 51.48 14.69
N GLU A 95 -25.87 52.27 13.77
CA GLU A 95 -25.16 53.48 13.42
C GLU A 95 -25.23 54.39 14.66
N ASP A 96 -24.07 54.67 15.25
CA ASP A 96 -23.96 55.64 16.35
C ASP A 96 -24.66 56.94 15.91
N PRO A 97 -25.59 57.48 16.71
CA PRO A 97 -26.15 58.80 16.41
C PRO A 97 -24.98 59.79 16.40
N ALA A 98 -24.73 60.39 15.23
CA ALA A 98 -23.69 61.39 15.05
C ALA A 98 -23.83 62.48 16.13
N GLU A 99 -22.73 62.74 16.85
CA GLU A 99 -22.58 63.84 17.82
C GLU A 99 -22.87 65.22 17.20
#